data_AF-A0A1B7NLR8-F1
#
_entry.id   AF-A0A1B7NLR8-F1
#
_cell.length_a   1.000
_cell.length_b   1.000
_cell.length_c   1.000
_cell.angle_alpha   90.00
_cell.angle_beta   90.00
_cell.angle_gamma   90.00
#
_symmetry.space_group_name_H-M   'P 1'
#
loop_
_entity.id
_entity.type
_entity.pdbx_description
1 polymer ?
#
loop_
_entity_poly.entity_id
_entity_poly.type
_entity_poly.pdbx_seq_one_letter_code
_entity_poly.pdbx_strand_id
1 'polypeptide(L)'
;MISPVLTGYAHGTIYKTKLFGHTYRWAFIGSTDWEDCAVMMGAAKDPQGPFEITQIASGEKLQESGTFADCVYAHPWAYEESLGEVLVSWREKWPGGIIGAKFQLQMLHQGAFWKDISLEDLQTCISTLAKSRSELVDIASEHGVFYELDSKGFGKASIRLLGGSAQAVDEAALAICRQVEDWARQAVGIEDQEEKKTFKNAFGLMGKRKNKEK
;
A
#
# COMPACT_ATOMS: atom_id res chain seq x y z
N MET A 1 23.02 1.14 20.31
CA MET A 1 21.79 1.36 21.10
C MET A 1 20.69 0.53 20.45
N ILE A 2 19.98 -0.30 21.22
CA ILE A 2 18.89 -1.14 20.73
C ILE A 2 17.59 -0.47 21.17
N SER A 3 16.68 -0.20 20.23
CA SER A 3 15.37 0.40 20.51
C SER A 3 14.26 -0.53 19.99
N PRO A 4 13.25 -0.85 20.81
CA PRO A 4 12.13 -1.66 20.34
C PRO A 4 11.29 -0.84 19.34
N VAL A 5 10.97 -1.46 18.20
CA VAL A 5 10.15 -0.86 17.13
C VAL A 5 8.77 -1.52 17.01
N LEU A 6 8.59 -2.65 17.69
CA LEU A 6 7.34 -3.38 17.81
C LEU A 6 7.34 -4.08 19.18
N THR A 7 6.29 -3.87 19.99
CA THR A 7 6.16 -4.39 21.37
C THR A 7 4.75 -4.90 21.61
N GLY A 8 4.58 -5.87 22.52
CA GLY A 8 3.28 -6.45 22.85
C GLY A 8 2.87 -7.65 21.98
N TYR A 9 3.84 -8.23 21.25
CA TYR A 9 3.64 -9.38 20.37
C TYR A 9 4.75 -10.41 20.55
N ALA A 10 4.37 -11.70 20.57
CA ALA A 10 5.25 -12.77 21.02
C ALA A 10 6.08 -13.32 19.86
N HIS A 11 5.43 -13.51 18.72
CA HIS A 11 6.01 -14.06 17.51
C HIS A 11 5.37 -13.39 16.28
N GLY A 12 6.11 -13.34 15.18
CA GLY A 12 5.56 -12.90 13.92
C GLY A 12 6.58 -12.77 12.81
N THR A 13 6.08 -12.47 11.62
CA THR A 13 6.86 -12.21 10.41
C THR A 13 6.61 -10.77 9.98
N ILE A 14 7.70 -10.01 9.77
CA ILE A 14 7.66 -8.72 9.07
C ILE A 14 8.14 -8.95 7.64
N TYR A 15 7.35 -8.56 6.64
CA TYR A 15 7.67 -8.76 5.23
C TYR A 15 7.15 -7.62 4.36
N LYS A 16 7.73 -7.47 3.15
CA LYS A 16 7.20 -6.53 2.15
C LYS A 16 5.90 -7.08 1.59
N THR A 17 4.85 -6.26 1.53
CA THR A 17 3.53 -6.68 1.06
C THR A 17 2.97 -5.74 -0.01
N LYS A 18 2.00 -6.23 -0.78
CA LYS A 18 1.14 -5.42 -1.66
C LYS A 18 -0.32 -5.38 -1.21
N LEU A 19 -0.65 -6.00 -0.07
CA LEU A 19 -2.03 -6.15 0.43
C LEU A 19 -2.73 -4.83 0.75
N PHE A 20 -1.97 -3.80 1.08
CA PHE A 20 -2.49 -2.51 1.58
C PHE A 20 -2.22 -1.36 0.61
N GLY A 21 -2.26 -1.66 -0.69
CA GLY A 21 -1.96 -0.68 -1.74
C GLY A 21 -0.52 -0.19 -1.68
N HIS A 22 -0.29 1.06 -2.09
CA HIS A 22 1.05 1.63 -2.18
C HIS A 22 1.49 2.38 -0.90
N THR A 23 0.55 2.65 -0.01
CA THR A 23 0.76 3.38 1.24
C THR A 23 1.52 2.54 2.25
N TYR A 24 1.07 1.32 2.53
CA TYR A 24 1.71 0.44 3.49
C TYR A 24 2.42 -0.70 2.77
N ARG A 25 3.74 -0.61 2.70
CA ARG A 25 4.60 -1.55 1.96
C ARG A 25 5.12 -2.69 2.82
N TRP A 26 4.84 -2.66 4.12
CA TRP A 26 5.26 -3.66 5.08
C TRP A 26 4.07 -4.20 5.83
N ALA A 27 4.02 -5.53 5.95
CA ALA A 27 3.07 -6.24 6.78
C ALA A 27 3.79 -6.86 7.98
N PHE A 28 3.08 -6.90 9.09
CA PHE A 28 3.36 -7.76 10.22
C PHE A 28 2.23 -8.78 10.33
N ILE A 29 2.54 -10.06 10.50
CA ILE A 29 1.56 -11.07 10.94
C ILE A 29 2.18 -11.84 12.10
N GLY A 30 1.48 -11.89 13.22
CA GLY A 30 2.01 -12.47 14.45
C GLY A 30 0.93 -12.77 15.50
N SER A 31 1.36 -13.05 16.72
CA SER A 31 0.46 -13.31 17.85
C SER A 31 0.62 -12.30 18.97
N THR A 32 -0.45 -12.11 19.74
CA THR A 32 -0.40 -11.35 21.00
C THR A 32 0.44 -12.07 22.06
N ASP A 33 0.83 -11.31 23.08
CA ASP A 33 1.51 -11.84 24.24
C ASP A 33 0.52 -12.55 25.18
N TRP A 34 0.55 -13.88 25.14
CA TRP A 34 0.40 -14.79 26.29
C TRP A 34 -0.96 -15.32 26.78
N GLU A 35 -2.14 -14.90 26.32
CA GLU A 35 -3.40 -15.59 26.72
C GLU A 35 -4.46 -15.71 25.61
N ASP A 36 -4.64 -14.67 24.80
CA ASP A 36 -5.78 -14.59 23.86
C ASP A 36 -5.60 -15.29 22.51
N CYS A 37 -4.41 -15.88 22.28
CA CYS A 37 -4.18 -16.78 21.14
C CYS A 37 -4.72 -16.24 19.80
N ALA A 38 -4.47 -14.94 19.56
CA ALA A 38 -5.03 -14.20 18.44
C ALA A 38 -3.97 -14.04 17.34
N VAL A 39 -4.40 -14.15 16.08
CA VAL A 39 -3.56 -13.77 14.95
C VAL A 39 -3.79 -12.29 14.68
N MET A 40 -2.71 -11.53 14.77
CA MET A 40 -2.64 -10.10 14.56
C MET A 40 -2.03 -9.84 13.20
N MET A 41 -2.56 -8.85 12.48
CA MET A 41 -1.97 -8.34 11.26
C MET A 41 -1.82 -6.83 11.36
N GLY A 42 -0.68 -6.31 10.93
CA GLY A 42 -0.49 -4.88 10.83
C GLY A 42 0.16 -4.43 9.54
N ALA A 43 0.02 -3.14 9.28
CA ALA A 43 0.52 -2.48 8.09
C ALA A 43 1.43 -1.29 8.48
N ALA A 44 2.54 -1.11 7.78
CA ALA A 44 3.47 0.01 8.01
C ALA A 44 4.03 0.57 6.69
N LYS A 45 4.37 1.86 6.69
CA LYS A 45 5.11 2.50 5.58
C LYS A 45 6.57 2.02 5.52
N ASP A 46 7.17 1.85 6.69
CA ASP A 46 8.58 1.47 6.90
C ASP A 46 8.72 0.13 7.63
N PRO A 47 9.82 -0.61 7.46
CA PRO A 47 10.02 -1.90 8.14
C PRO A 47 10.12 -1.77 9.67
N GLN A 48 10.52 -0.59 10.16
CA GLN A 48 10.55 -0.27 11.58
C GLN A 48 9.21 0.25 12.14
N GLY A 49 8.13 0.25 11.36
CA GLY A 49 6.84 0.77 11.80
C GLY A 49 6.73 2.31 11.75
N PRO A 50 5.76 2.91 12.47
CA PRO A 50 4.81 2.23 13.35
C PRO A 50 3.87 1.32 12.56
N PHE A 51 3.56 0.15 13.12
CA PHE A 51 2.58 -0.77 12.55
C PHE A 51 1.18 -0.44 13.08
N GLU A 52 0.23 -0.25 12.17
CA GLU A 52 -1.19 -0.21 12.49
C GLU A 52 -1.72 -1.63 12.54
N ILE A 53 -1.95 -2.16 13.75
CA ILE A 53 -2.23 -3.57 13.98
C ILE A 53 -3.68 -3.80 14.35
N THR A 54 -4.28 -4.84 13.78
CA THR A 54 -5.62 -5.34 14.06
C THR A 54 -5.62 -6.85 14.23
N GLN A 55 -6.60 -7.38 14.97
CA GLN A 55 -6.80 -8.81 15.09
C GLN A 55 -7.57 -9.33 13.87
N ILE A 56 -7.06 -10.39 13.24
CA ILE A 56 -7.66 -10.99 12.03
C ILE A 56 -8.18 -12.41 12.26
N ALA A 57 -7.72 -13.12 13.30
CA ALA A 57 -8.30 -14.40 13.70
C ALA A 57 -8.12 -14.65 15.21
N SER A 58 -8.94 -15.54 15.75
CA SER A 58 -8.82 -16.08 17.10
C SER A 58 -8.59 -17.59 17.01
N GLY A 59 -7.69 -18.13 17.81
CA GLY A 59 -7.36 -19.55 17.83
C GLY A 59 -8.57 -20.47 18.01
N GLU A 60 -9.51 -20.10 18.88
CA GLU A 60 -10.72 -20.88 19.19
C GLU A 60 -11.67 -21.05 17.99
N LYS A 61 -11.57 -20.22 16.95
CA LYS A 61 -12.51 -20.23 15.82
C LYS A 61 -12.10 -21.14 14.67
N LEU A 62 -10.93 -21.76 14.72
CA LEU A 62 -10.35 -22.48 13.59
C LEU A 62 -10.50 -24.00 13.69
N GLN A 63 -10.58 -24.55 14.91
CA GLN A 63 -11.00 -25.94 15.17
C GLN A 63 -11.68 -26.03 16.54
N GLU A 64 -12.69 -26.91 16.68
CA GLU A 64 -13.43 -27.12 17.93
C GLU A 64 -12.56 -27.68 19.07
N SER A 65 -11.43 -28.33 18.76
CA SER A 65 -10.57 -29.03 19.73
C SER A 65 -9.14 -28.51 19.82
N GLY A 66 -8.70 -27.65 18.90
CA GLY A 66 -7.34 -27.16 18.82
C GLY A 66 -7.17 -25.88 19.61
N THR A 67 -6.53 -25.95 20.78
CA THR A 67 -6.13 -24.71 21.48
C THR A 67 -4.87 -24.19 20.80
N PHE A 68 -4.98 -23.03 20.16
CA PHE A 68 -3.83 -22.28 19.66
C PHE A 68 -2.80 -22.04 20.79
N ALA A 69 -1.51 -22.11 20.47
CA ALA A 69 -0.44 -21.90 21.44
C ALA A 69 0.35 -20.62 21.14
N ASP A 70 1.13 -20.64 20.06
CA ASP A 70 2.18 -19.66 19.78
C ASP A 70 2.73 -19.84 18.34
N CYS A 71 3.84 -19.15 18.04
CA CYS A 71 4.62 -19.33 16.81
C CYS A 71 3.85 -19.02 15.51
N VAL A 72 3.13 -17.90 15.48
CA VAL A 72 2.46 -17.42 14.26
C VAL A 72 3.48 -16.88 13.27
N TYR A 73 3.45 -17.40 12.04
CA TYR A 73 4.29 -16.93 10.95
C TYR A 73 3.48 -16.83 9.65
N ALA A 74 3.75 -15.77 8.90
CA ALA A 74 3.24 -15.62 7.54
C ALA A 74 4.24 -16.13 6.51
N HIS A 75 3.70 -16.73 5.45
CA HIS A 75 4.42 -17.29 4.31
C HIS A 75 3.90 -16.62 3.03
N PRO A 76 4.30 -15.37 2.75
CA PRO A 76 3.79 -14.59 1.60
C PRO A 76 4.16 -15.20 0.25
N TRP A 77 5.16 -16.09 0.23
CA TRP A 77 5.58 -16.82 -0.98
C TRP A 77 4.62 -17.95 -1.39
N ALA A 78 3.68 -18.36 -0.53
CA ALA A 78 2.88 -19.56 -0.73
C ALA A 78 1.58 -19.31 -1.53
N TYR A 79 1.04 -18.09 -1.50
CA TYR A 79 -0.19 -17.70 -2.18
C TYR A 79 -0.08 -16.33 -2.83
N GLU A 80 -1.08 -15.99 -3.66
CA GLU A 80 -1.11 -14.76 -4.43
C GLU A 80 -1.68 -13.60 -3.59
N GLU A 81 -0.80 -12.74 -3.06
CA GLU A 81 -1.20 -11.59 -2.23
C GLU A 81 -2.15 -10.63 -2.94
N SER A 82 -2.06 -10.49 -4.27
CA SER A 82 -2.95 -9.60 -5.04
C SER A 82 -4.43 -10.01 -4.93
N LEU A 83 -4.69 -11.27 -4.58
CA LEU A 83 -6.03 -11.79 -4.32
C LEU A 83 -6.43 -11.73 -2.83
N GLY A 84 -5.59 -11.15 -1.97
CA GLY A 84 -5.79 -11.13 -0.53
C GLY A 84 -5.49 -12.46 0.15
N GLU A 85 -4.68 -13.31 -0.47
CA GLU A 85 -4.40 -14.65 0.01
C GLU A 85 -3.03 -14.72 0.70
N VAL A 86 -3.00 -15.23 1.94
CA VAL A 86 -1.74 -15.44 2.69
C VAL A 86 -1.79 -16.78 3.42
N LEU A 87 -0.69 -17.54 3.39
CA LEU A 87 -0.54 -18.72 4.23
C LEU A 87 -0.03 -18.27 5.59
N VAL A 88 -0.77 -18.61 6.65
CA VAL A 88 -0.35 -18.38 8.02
C VAL A 88 -0.23 -19.73 8.71
N SER A 89 0.88 -19.96 9.39
CA SER A 89 1.07 -21.15 10.20
C SER A 89 1.23 -20.82 11.68
N TRP A 90 0.78 -21.70 12.55
CA TRP A 90 1.02 -21.61 13.98
C TRP A 90 1.13 -23.00 14.60
N ARG A 91 1.58 -23.04 15.85
CA ARG A 91 1.65 -24.25 16.65
C ARG A 91 0.42 -24.36 17.53
N GLU A 92 -0.11 -25.57 17.63
CA GLU A 92 -1.16 -25.92 18.59
C GLU A 92 -0.57 -26.41 19.91
N LYS A 93 -1.36 -26.30 20.99
CA LYS A 93 -1.00 -26.91 22.27
C LYS A 93 -0.94 -28.43 22.12
N TRP A 94 0.01 -29.05 22.81
CA TRP A 94 0.16 -30.51 22.83
C TRP A 94 -1.16 -31.19 23.24
N PRO A 95 -1.59 -32.28 22.56
CA PRO A 95 -0.85 -33.09 21.58
C PRO A 95 -0.94 -32.60 20.12
N GLY A 96 -1.41 -31.37 19.88
CA GLY A 96 -1.53 -30.78 18.55
C GLY A 96 -0.20 -30.59 17.81
N GLY A 97 -0.31 -30.16 16.56
CA GLY A 97 0.80 -30.04 15.62
C GLY A 97 1.05 -28.61 15.13
N ILE A 98 1.52 -28.51 13.89
CA ILE A 98 1.58 -27.23 13.16
C ILE A 98 0.35 -27.18 12.26
N ILE A 99 -0.42 -26.11 12.38
CA ILE A 99 -1.51 -25.81 11.46
C ILE A 99 -0.99 -24.79 10.45
N GLY A 100 -1.27 -25.04 9.17
CA GLY A 100 -1.17 -24.02 8.12
C GLY A 100 -2.57 -23.72 7.63
N ALA A 101 -2.98 -22.46 7.67
CA ALA A 101 -4.26 -22.01 7.16
C ALA A 101 -4.08 -20.95 6.07
N LYS A 102 -4.86 -21.09 4.99
CA LYS A 102 -5.01 -20.03 4.00
C LYS A 102 -5.94 -18.98 4.58
N PHE A 103 -5.42 -17.77 4.76
CA PHE A 103 -6.22 -16.61 5.09
C PHE A 103 -6.67 -15.94 3.79
N GLN A 104 -7.98 -15.75 3.67
CA GLN A 104 -8.60 -14.99 2.59
C GLN A 104 -9.05 -13.65 3.17
N LEU A 105 -8.26 -12.61 2.92
CA LEU A 105 -8.62 -11.25 3.28
C LEU A 105 -9.69 -10.75 2.32
N GLN A 106 -10.70 -10.06 2.86
CA GLN A 106 -11.72 -9.40 2.05
C GLN A 106 -11.11 -8.17 1.38
N MET A 107 -10.59 -8.37 0.17
CA MET A 107 -10.16 -7.28 -0.71
C MET A 107 -11.35 -6.58 -1.39
N LEU A 108 -12.53 -7.20 -1.32
CA LEU A 108 -13.77 -6.71 -1.88
C LEU A 108 -14.49 -5.82 -0.84
N HIS A 109 -14.41 -4.50 -1.01
CA HIS A 109 -15.19 -3.56 -0.21
C HIS A 109 -16.47 -3.19 -0.97
N GLN A 110 -17.64 -3.50 -0.40
CA GLN A 110 -18.95 -3.18 -0.99
C GLN A 110 -19.17 -3.66 -2.43
N GLY A 111 -18.56 -4.79 -2.83
CA GLY A 111 -18.71 -5.34 -4.18
C GLY A 111 -17.58 -4.98 -5.16
N ALA A 112 -16.59 -4.19 -4.75
CA ALA A 112 -15.47 -3.78 -5.60
C ALA A 112 -14.12 -4.06 -4.94
N PHE A 113 -13.13 -4.44 -5.75
CA PHE A 113 -11.72 -4.42 -5.38
C PHE A 113 -11.24 -2.98 -5.31
N TRP A 114 -10.30 -2.69 -4.42
CA TRP A 114 -9.81 -1.32 -4.26
C TRP A 114 -8.32 -1.23 -3.94
N LYS A 115 -7.73 -0.08 -4.30
CA LYS A 115 -6.36 0.31 -3.93
C LYS A 115 -6.26 1.80 -3.66
N ASP A 116 -5.43 2.16 -2.69
CA ASP A 116 -5.06 3.54 -2.41
C ASP A 116 -3.60 3.81 -2.82
N ILE A 117 -3.40 4.97 -3.44
CA ILE A 117 -2.09 5.55 -3.79
C ILE A 117 -1.97 6.86 -3.03
N SER A 118 -1.10 6.89 -2.02
CA SER A 118 -0.79 8.12 -1.30
C SER A 118 0.22 8.97 -2.09
N LEU A 119 -0.12 10.26 -2.27
CA LEU A 119 0.78 11.27 -2.82
C LEU A 119 1.30 12.22 -1.72
N GLU A 120 1.08 11.90 -0.44
CA GLU A 120 1.39 12.79 0.69
C GLU A 120 2.88 13.15 0.80
N ASP A 121 3.75 12.21 0.42
CA ASP A 121 5.19 12.34 0.52
C ASP A 121 5.82 12.93 -0.78
N LEU A 122 4.99 13.30 -1.76
CA LEU A 122 5.41 13.88 -3.04
C LEU A 122 5.44 15.41 -2.98
N GLN A 123 6.21 16.02 -3.88
CA GLN A 123 6.23 17.49 -4.00
C GLN A 123 4.84 18.03 -4.34
N THR A 124 4.46 19.17 -3.75
CA THR A 124 3.17 19.84 -3.95
C THR A 124 2.79 20.05 -5.43
N CYS A 125 3.78 20.22 -6.31
CA CYS A 125 3.57 20.32 -7.75
C CYS A 125 2.95 19.05 -8.34
N ILE A 126 3.38 17.86 -7.91
CA ILE A 126 2.86 16.57 -8.36
C ILE A 126 1.40 16.40 -7.91
N SER A 127 1.11 16.71 -6.65
CA SER A 127 -0.27 16.72 -6.13
C SER A 127 -1.16 17.73 -6.87
N THR A 128 -0.59 18.82 -7.40
CA THR A 128 -1.32 19.79 -8.23
C THR A 128 -1.57 19.26 -9.64
N LEU A 129 -0.61 18.54 -10.23
CA LEU A 129 -0.79 17.87 -11.52
C LEU A 129 -1.90 16.82 -11.41
N ALA A 130 -1.89 15.99 -10.37
CA ALA A 130 -2.94 15.00 -10.12
C ALA A 130 -4.34 15.62 -9.98
N LYS A 131 -4.44 16.87 -9.50
CA LYS A 131 -5.71 17.61 -9.37
C LYS A 131 -6.16 18.32 -10.64
N SER A 132 -5.24 18.64 -11.55
CA SER A 132 -5.51 19.50 -12.71
C SER A 132 -5.51 18.77 -14.04
N ARG A 133 -4.83 17.62 -14.13
CA ARG A 133 -4.74 16.83 -15.35
C ARG A 133 -5.69 15.64 -15.32
N SER A 134 -6.27 15.33 -16.47
CA SER A 134 -7.11 14.13 -16.66
C SER A 134 -6.29 12.85 -16.81
N GLU A 135 -4.98 12.94 -17.06
CA GLU A 135 -4.10 11.79 -17.38
C GLU A 135 -4.30 10.59 -16.45
N LEU A 136 -4.42 10.79 -15.13
CA LEU A 136 -4.62 9.68 -14.17
C LEU A 136 -6.05 9.11 -14.22
N VAL A 137 -7.04 9.96 -14.51
CA VAL A 137 -8.44 9.55 -14.72
C VAL A 137 -8.55 8.76 -16.02
N ASP A 138 -7.87 9.20 -17.07
CA ASP A 138 -7.85 8.57 -18.38
C ASP A 138 -7.25 7.16 -18.28
N ILE A 139 -6.10 7.02 -17.58
CA ILE A 139 -5.50 5.71 -17.28
C ILE A 139 -6.49 4.81 -16.53
N ALA A 140 -7.15 5.29 -15.47
CA ALA A 140 -8.11 4.48 -14.73
C ALA A 140 -9.29 4.04 -15.60
N SER A 141 -9.80 4.94 -16.44
CA SER A 141 -10.88 4.69 -17.38
C SER A 141 -10.52 3.63 -18.43
N GLU A 142 -9.30 3.65 -18.96
CA GLU A 142 -8.80 2.64 -19.91
C GLU A 142 -8.79 1.23 -19.31
N HIS A 143 -8.56 1.11 -18.01
CA HIS A 143 -8.61 -0.15 -17.27
C HIS A 143 -10.00 -0.50 -16.74
N GLY A 144 -11.03 0.32 -16.98
CA GLY A 144 -12.39 0.09 -16.46
C GLY A 144 -12.48 0.22 -14.93
N VAL A 145 -11.60 1.04 -14.33
CA VAL A 145 -11.48 1.26 -12.90
C VAL A 145 -12.00 2.66 -12.55
N PHE A 146 -12.83 2.74 -11.52
CA PHE A 146 -13.30 4.01 -10.98
C PHE A 146 -12.18 4.70 -10.21
N TYR A 147 -12.00 5.99 -10.48
CA TYR A 147 -10.98 6.84 -9.89
C TYR A 147 -11.61 7.89 -8.99
N GLU A 148 -11.12 8.00 -7.76
CA GLU A 148 -11.48 9.03 -6.80
C GLU A 148 -10.21 9.69 -6.27
N LEU A 149 -10.13 11.02 -6.38
CA LEU A 149 -9.05 11.80 -5.79
C LEU A 149 -9.54 12.45 -4.50
N ASP A 150 -9.03 11.98 -3.36
CA ASP A 150 -9.26 12.62 -2.06
C ASP A 150 -8.16 13.66 -1.80
N SER A 151 -8.57 14.91 -1.54
CA SER A 151 -7.67 16.00 -1.23
C SER A 151 -7.80 16.42 0.23
N LYS A 152 -6.89 15.97 1.08
CA LYS A 152 -6.88 16.24 2.53
C LYS A 152 -6.20 17.58 2.90
N GLY A 153 -6.10 18.54 1.98
CA GLY A 153 -5.56 19.89 2.22
C GLY A 153 -4.48 20.35 1.22
N PHE A 154 -3.67 21.34 1.63
CA PHE A 154 -2.58 21.90 0.83
C PHE A 154 -1.49 20.84 0.60
N GLY A 155 -1.35 20.39 -0.65
CA GLY A 155 -0.30 19.46 -1.09
C GLY A 155 -0.53 17.97 -0.78
N LYS A 156 -1.45 17.63 0.12
CA LYS A 156 -1.79 16.24 0.44
C LYS A 156 -2.94 15.73 -0.42
N ALA A 157 -2.68 14.66 -1.17
CA ALA A 157 -3.68 14.00 -2.00
C ALA A 157 -3.48 12.48 -1.92
N SER A 158 -4.58 11.75 -2.05
CA SER A 158 -4.58 10.30 -2.19
C SER A 158 -5.55 9.92 -3.31
N ILE A 159 -5.15 8.96 -4.13
CA ILE A 159 -5.97 8.41 -5.18
C ILE A 159 -6.52 7.08 -4.68
N ARG A 160 -7.84 6.90 -4.78
CA ARG A 160 -8.52 5.64 -4.57
C ARG A 160 -8.99 5.10 -5.91
N LEU A 161 -8.72 3.82 -6.12
CA LEU A 161 -9.11 3.05 -7.29
C LEU A 161 -10.09 1.98 -6.87
N LEU A 162 -11.19 1.83 -7.61
CA LEU A 162 -12.26 0.86 -7.33
C LEU A 162 -12.63 0.12 -8.62
N GLY A 163 -12.65 -1.21 -8.62
CA GLY A 163 -12.93 -1.98 -9.84
C GLY A 163 -13.54 -3.35 -9.59
N GLY A 164 -14.16 -3.93 -10.63
CA GLY A 164 -14.76 -5.26 -10.56
C GLY A 164 -13.76 -6.42 -10.62
N SER A 165 -12.49 -6.14 -10.91
CA SER A 165 -11.41 -7.13 -11.01
C SER A 165 -10.17 -6.64 -10.26
N ALA A 166 -9.60 -7.51 -9.41
CA ALA A 166 -8.33 -7.24 -8.72
C ALA A 166 -7.22 -6.91 -9.71
N GLN A 167 -7.14 -7.67 -10.81
CA GLN A 167 -6.11 -7.47 -11.85
C GLN A 167 -6.24 -6.09 -12.49
N ALA A 168 -7.46 -5.65 -12.83
CA ALA A 168 -7.68 -4.36 -13.46
C ALA A 168 -7.27 -3.20 -12.53
N VAL A 169 -7.64 -3.29 -11.24
CA VAL A 169 -7.25 -2.30 -10.22
C VAL A 169 -5.73 -2.26 -10.04
N ASP A 170 -5.07 -3.42 -10.05
CA ASP A 170 -3.62 -3.54 -9.92
C ASP A 170 -2.86 -2.94 -11.10
N GLU A 171 -3.30 -3.24 -12.33
CA GLU A 171 -2.71 -2.70 -13.55
C GLU A 171 -2.90 -1.17 -13.63
N ALA A 172 -4.10 -0.67 -13.32
CA ALA A 172 -4.37 0.76 -13.26
C ALA A 172 -3.49 1.47 -12.21
N ALA A 173 -3.36 0.87 -11.02
CA ALA A 173 -2.52 1.43 -9.96
C ALA A 173 -1.05 1.53 -10.39
N LEU A 174 -0.52 0.48 -11.02
CA LEU A 174 0.84 0.46 -11.54
C LEU A 174 1.06 1.51 -12.65
N ALA A 175 0.11 1.65 -13.57
CA ALA A 175 0.17 2.65 -14.63
C ALA A 175 0.15 4.08 -14.08
N ILE A 176 -0.73 4.37 -13.12
CA ILE A 176 -0.79 5.65 -12.42
C ILE A 176 0.52 5.93 -11.68
N CYS A 177 1.08 4.95 -10.95
CA CYS A 177 2.36 5.12 -10.26
C CYS A 177 3.51 5.44 -11.22
N ARG A 178 3.54 4.82 -12.41
CA ARG A 178 4.55 5.14 -13.45
C ARG A 178 4.39 6.57 -13.94
N GLN A 179 3.18 6.99 -14.26
CA GLN A 179 2.90 8.36 -14.70
C GLN A 179 3.31 9.39 -13.65
N VAL A 180 3.06 9.10 -12.37
CA VAL A 180 3.48 9.95 -11.24
C VAL A 180 5.00 9.96 -11.09
N GLU A 181 5.69 8.83 -11.28
CA GLU A 181 7.16 8.79 -11.32
C GLU A 181 7.73 9.66 -12.45
N ASP A 182 7.13 9.61 -13.64
CA ASP A 182 7.58 10.43 -14.78
C ASP A 182 7.45 11.92 -14.47
N TRP A 183 6.30 12.35 -13.93
CA TRP A 183 6.13 13.72 -13.45
C TRP A 183 7.15 14.11 -12.37
N ALA A 184 7.49 13.17 -11.46
CA ALA A 184 8.48 13.41 -10.43
C ALA A 184 9.89 13.59 -11.01
N ARG A 185 10.28 12.75 -11.98
CA ARG A 185 11.57 12.86 -12.69
C ARG A 185 11.68 14.18 -13.44
N GLN A 186 10.62 14.59 -14.12
CA GLN A 186 10.50 15.87 -14.80
C GLN A 186 10.68 17.06 -13.85
N ALA A 187 10.03 17.01 -12.69
CA ALA A 187 10.13 18.06 -11.67
C ALA A 187 11.53 18.20 -11.07
N VAL A 188 12.27 17.09 -10.94
CA VAL A 188 13.65 17.07 -10.39
C VAL A 188 14.70 17.35 -11.48
N GLY A 189 14.30 17.43 -12.75
CA GLY A 189 15.21 17.72 -13.87
C GLY A 189 16.10 16.54 -14.26
N ILE A 190 15.69 15.32 -13.91
CA ILE A 190 16.34 14.07 -14.32
C ILE A 190 15.61 13.58 -15.57
N GLU A 191 15.93 14.14 -16.74
CA GLU A 191 15.40 13.63 -18.02
C GLU A 191 16.42 13.67 -19.15
N ASP A 192 16.35 12.61 -19.97
CA ASP A 192 17.01 12.45 -21.25
C ASP A 192 16.56 13.52 -22.27
N GLN A 193 17.47 13.90 -23.17
CA GLN A 193 17.51 15.21 -23.84
C GLN A 193 16.32 15.62 -24.76
N GLU A 194 15.26 14.85 -24.93
CA GLU A 194 14.27 15.10 -26.00
C GLU A 194 13.05 15.98 -25.62
N GLU A 195 12.65 16.10 -24.35
CA GLU A 195 11.36 16.75 -23.99
C GLU A 195 11.44 18.20 -23.48
N LYS A 196 12.49 18.95 -23.84
CA LYS A 196 12.70 20.34 -23.36
C LYS A 196 11.60 21.35 -23.70
N LYS A 197 10.59 21.03 -24.52
CA LYS A 197 9.60 22.02 -25.01
C LYS A 197 8.30 22.08 -24.22
N THR A 198 7.93 21.04 -23.47
CA THR A 198 6.60 20.94 -22.84
C THR A 198 6.61 21.43 -21.38
N PHE A 199 7.67 21.16 -20.61
CA PHE A 199 7.68 21.44 -19.17
C PHE A 199 7.71 22.93 -18.80
N LYS A 200 8.41 23.77 -19.57
CA LYS A 200 8.45 25.23 -19.33
C LYS A 200 7.12 25.93 -19.58
N ASN A 201 6.30 25.39 -20.48
CA ASN A 201 4.99 25.96 -20.79
C ASN A 201 3.95 25.59 -19.72
N ALA A 202 4.11 24.46 -19.03
CA ALA A 202 3.20 24.00 -17.98
C ALA A 202 3.27 24.82 -16.67
N PHE A 203 4.37 25.55 -16.43
CA PHE A 203 4.59 26.30 -15.18
C PHE A 203 4.52 27.83 -15.30
N GLY A 204 4.22 28.39 -16.48
CA GLY A 204 3.99 29.83 -16.64
C GLY A 204 5.12 30.73 -16.10
N LEU A 205 6.36 30.24 -16.03
CA LEU A 205 7.51 31.03 -15.60
C LEU A 205 8.02 31.85 -16.79
N MET A 206 7.25 32.88 -17.17
CA MET A 206 7.75 33.96 -18.02
C MET A 206 8.82 34.72 -17.24
N GLY A 207 10.08 34.37 -17.46
CA GLY A 207 11.22 35.17 -17.02
C GLY A 207 11.13 36.55 -17.65
N LYS A 208 10.84 37.57 -16.83
CA LYS A 208 10.99 38.98 -17.21
C LYS A 208 12.45 39.22 -17.61
N ARG A 209 12.74 39.25 -18.91
CA ARG A 209 13.96 39.89 -19.44
C ARG A 209 13.85 41.39 -19.14
N LYS A 210 14.58 41.86 -18.12
CA LYS A 210 14.91 43.28 -17.98
C LYS A 210 15.94 43.62 -19.07
N ASN A 211 15.47 44.23 -20.16
CA ASN A 211 16.33 45.08 -20.98
C ASN A 211 16.70 46.31 -20.12
N LYS A 212 18.00 46.51 -19.91
CA LYS A 212 18.56 47.83 -19.64
C LYS A 212 19.51 48.13 -20.79
N GLU A 213 19.01 48.92 -21.73
CA GLU A 213 19.84 49.77 -22.58
C GLU A 213 19.76 51.20 -22.05
N LYS A 214 20.87 51.91 -22.24
CA LYS A 214 21.26 53.26 -21.82
C LYS A 214 21.91 53.37 -20.45
#